data_AF-A0A7K0WEX8-F1
#
_entry.id   AF-A0A7K0WEX8-F1
#
_cell.length_a   1.000
_cell.length_b   1.000
_cell.length_c   1.000
_cell.angle_alpha   90.00
_cell.angle_beta   90.00
_cell.angle_gamma   90.00
#
_symmetry.space_group_name_H-M   'P 1'
#
loop_
_entity.id
_entity.type
_entity.pdbx_description
1 polymer ?
#
loop_
_entity_poly.entity_id
_entity_poly.type
_entity_poly.pdbx_seq_one_letter_code
_entity_poly.pdbx_strand_id
1 'polypeptide(L)'
;MLELAFTHRSFAYETGIATTNERLEFLGDSVLGLIVTEELYLKYPDLDESRLSPLRSGIVNMRALADIARTLDLGTYIRLGK
;
A
#
# COMPACT_ATOMS: atom_id res chain seq x y z
N MET A 1 -15.78 5.54 2.70
CA MET A 1 -14.33 5.47 2.40
C MET A 1 -13.91 4.16 1.73
N LEU A 2 -14.46 3.00 2.10
CA LEU A 2 -14.08 1.71 1.51
C LEU A 2 -14.28 1.64 -0.02
N GLU A 3 -15.42 2.12 -0.52
CA GLU A 3 -15.70 2.18 -1.97
C GLU A 3 -14.65 3.01 -2.73
N LEU A 4 -14.22 4.14 -2.15
CA LEU A 4 -13.17 4.98 -2.72
C LEU A 4 -11.81 4.26 -2.75
N ALA A 5 -11.47 3.50 -1.71
CA ALA A 5 -10.22 2.74 -1.64
C ALA A 5 -10.09 1.69 -2.76
N PHE A 6 -11.22 1.17 -3.24
CA PHE A 6 -11.28 0.21 -4.34
C PHE A 6 -11.53 0.83 -5.72
N THR A 7 -11.57 2.17 -5.83
CA THR A 7 -11.84 2.86 -7.09
C THR A 7 -10.53 3.16 -7.81
N HIS A 8 -10.14 2.27 -8.74
CA HIS A 8 -8.95 2.48 -9.56
C HIS A 8 -9.18 3.60 -10.58
N ARG A 9 -8.11 4.29 -10.97
CA ARG A 9 -8.15 5.39 -11.94
C ARG A 9 -8.77 5.03 -13.29
N SER A 10 -8.61 3.78 -13.76
CA SER A 10 -9.23 3.33 -15.02
C SER A 10 -10.77 3.32 -14.93
N PHE A 11 -11.32 2.90 -13.80
CA PHE A 11 -12.77 2.91 -13.57
C PHE A 11 -13.30 4.34 -13.44
N ALA A 12 -12.58 5.19 -12.71
CA ALA A 12 -12.94 6.60 -12.54
C ALA A 12 -13.00 7.33 -13.89
N TYR A 13 -12.02 7.08 -14.77
CA TYR A 13 -11.99 7.64 -16.13
C TYR A 13 -13.17 7.17 -16.99
N GLU A 14 -13.49 5.87 -16.99
CA GLU A 14 -14.60 5.32 -17.77
C GLU A 14 -15.97 5.83 -17.29
N THR A 15 -16.14 6.00 -15.97
CA THR A 15 -17.43 6.37 -15.38
C THR A 15 -17.62 7.88 -15.17
N GLY A 16 -16.61 8.69 -15.52
CA GLY A 16 -16.64 10.14 -15.32
C GLY A 16 -16.58 10.56 -13.85
N ILE A 17 -16.14 9.68 -12.96
CA ILE A 17 -15.94 9.98 -11.54
C ILE A 17 -14.58 10.67 -11.37
N ALA A 18 -14.56 11.79 -10.66
CA ALA A 18 -13.33 12.56 -10.45
C ALA A 18 -12.40 11.99 -9.37
N THR A 19 -12.92 11.14 -8.48
CA THR A 19 -12.19 10.64 -7.30
C THR A 19 -11.67 9.23 -7.51
N THR A 20 -10.38 9.04 -7.21
CA THR A 20 -9.66 7.76 -7.26
C THR A 20 -9.14 7.39 -5.88
N ASN A 21 -8.64 6.16 -5.74
CA ASN A 21 -7.94 5.72 -4.55
C ASN A 21 -6.54 6.36 -4.37
N GLU A 22 -6.00 7.11 -5.32
CA GLU A 22 -4.60 7.61 -5.30
C GLU A 22 -4.26 8.44 -4.06
N ARG A 23 -5.20 9.26 -3.57
CA ARG A 23 -4.99 10.02 -2.31
C ARG A 23 -4.98 9.12 -1.07
N LEU A 24 -5.75 8.03 -1.10
CA LEU A 24 -5.76 7.03 -0.03
C LEU A 24 -4.52 6.14 -0.10
N GLU A 25 -4.04 5.82 -1.30
CA GLU A 25 -2.77 5.13 -1.53
C GLU A 25 -1.62 5.94 -0.95
N PHE A 26 -1.54 7.24 -1.27
CA PHE A 26 -0.51 8.14 -0.71
C PHE A 26 -0.51 8.18 0.82
N LEU A 27 -1.69 8.27 1.43
CA LEU A 27 -1.84 8.20 2.89
C LEU A 27 -1.42 6.83 3.43
N GLY A 28 -1.87 5.76 2.77
CA GLY A 28 -1.61 4.38 3.17
C GLY A 28 -0.13 4.02 3.13
N ASP A 29 0.61 4.49 2.13
CA ASP A 29 2.06 4.29 2.01
C ASP A 29 2.81 4.93 3.18
N SER A 30 2.43 6.15 3.57
CA SER A 30 3.01 6.84 4.73
C SER A 30 2.71 6.10 6.04
N VAL A 31 1.47 5.65 6.23
CA VAL A 31 1.07 4.90 7.44
C VAL A 31 1.78 3.56 7.54
N LEU A 32 1.83 2.79 6.44
CA LEU A 32 2.51 1.51 6.40
C LEU A 32 4.02 1.68 6.61
N GLY A 33 4.62 2.69 5.97
CA GLY A 33 6.03 3.02 6.15
C GLY A 33 6.39 3.34 7.59
N LEU A 34 5.53 4.09 8.30
CA LEU A 34 5.70 4.39 9.73
C LEU A 34 5.67 3.11 10.58
N ILE A 35 4.61 2.30 10.45
CA ILE A 35 4.43 1.09 11.25
C ILE A 35 5.60 0.12 11.03
N VAL A 36 6.02 -0.12 9.78
CA VAL A 36 7.15 -1.01 9.51
C VAL A 36 8.46 -0.44 10.03
N THR A 37 8.64 0.88 9.98
CA THR A 37 9.83 1.53 10.55
C THR A 37 9.88 1.37 12.07
N GLU A 38 8.75 1.57 12.76
CA GLU A 38 8.62 1.37 14.20
C GLU A 38 8.92 -0.09 14.61
N GLU A 39 8.31 -1.05 13.92
CA GLU A 39 8.55 -2.48 14.16
C GLU A 39 10.03 -2.86 13.97
N LEU A 40 10.67 -2.36 12.91
CA LEU A 40 12.09 -2.59 12.67
C LEU A 40 12.98 -1.94 13.73
N TYR A 41 12.66 -0.72 14.16
CA TYR A 41 13.37 -0.01 15.21
C TYR A 41 13.32 -0.76 16.55
N LEU A 42 12.13 -1.24 16.95
CA LEU A 42 11.95 -1.99 18.19
C LEU A 42 12.58 -3.38 18.12
N LYS A 43 12.48 -4.06 16.98
CA LYS A 43 12.96 -5.43 16.81
C LYS A 43 14.47 -5.55 16.65
N TYR A 44 15.12 -4.52 16.09
CA TYR A 44 16.55 -4.53 15.78
C TYR A 44 17.25 -3.29 16.36
N PRO A 45 17.31 -3.16 17.70
CA PRO A 45 17.84 -1.96 18.37
C PRO A 45 19.33 -1.68 18.09
N ASP A 46 20.09 -2.71 17.70
CA ASP A 46 21.53 -2.60 17.43
C ASP A 46 21.86 -2.27 15.96
N LEU A 47 20.86 -2.19 15.08
CA LEU A 47 21.06 -1.88 13.67
C LEU A 47 20.96 -0.38 13.40
N ASP A 48 21.90 0.15 12.62
CA ASP A 48 21.84 1.52 12.12
C ASP A 48 20.88 1.67 10.91
N GLU A 49 20.64 2.92 10.53
CA GLU A 49 19.78 3.26 9.40
C GLU A 49 20.21 2.59 8.08
N SER A 50 21.53 2.45 7.85
CA SER A 50 22.06 1.85 6.62
C SER A 50 21.67 0.38 6.48
N ARG A 51 21.42 -0.29 7.61
CA ARG A 51 20.94 -1.68 7.69
C ARG A 51 19.42 -1.77 7.76
N LEU A 52 18.75 -0.84 8.44
CA LEU A 52 17.29 -0.82 8.58
C LEU A 52 16.57 -0.42 7.28
N SER A 53 17.11 0.53 6.52
CA SER A 53 16.47 1.05 5.29
C SER A 53 16.30 -0.03 4.18
N PRO A 54 17.30 -0.87 3.88
CA PRO A 54 17.13 -2.00 2.98
C PRO A 54 16.13 -3.05 3.49
N LEU A 55 16.09 -3.31 4.81
CA LEU A 55 15.11 -4.23 5.40
C LEU A 55 13.70 -3.70 5.23
N ARG A 56 13.47 -2.42 5.52
CA ARG A 56 12.17 -1.76 5.29
C ARG A 56 11.73 -1.89 3.84
N SER A 57 12.62 -1.56 2.91
CA SER A 57 12.35 -1.66 1.46
C SER A 57 12.12 -3.09 1.00
N GLY A 58 12.73 -4.07 1.66
CA GLY A 58 12.51 -5.49 1.43
C GLY A 58 11.14 -5.99 1.92
N ILE A 59 10.63 -5.41 3.01
CA ILE A 59 9.31 -5.77 3.58
C ILE A 59 8.19 -5.04 2.82
N VAL A 60 8.33 -3.74 2.62
CA VAL A 60 7.36 -2.88 1.94
C VAL A 60 7.79 -2.71 0.49
N ASN A 61 7.33 -3.60 -0.37
CA ASN A 61 7.53 -3.49 -1.80
C ASN A 61 6.30 -3.98 -2.58
N MET A 62 6.22 -3.58 -3.84
CA MET A 62 5.11 -3.89 -4.72
C MET A 62 4.78 -5.39 -4.79
N ARG A 63 5.79 -6.27 -4.83
CA ARG A 63 5.55 -7.72 -4.92
C ARG A 63 4.94 -8.26 -3.63
N ALA A 64 5.54 -7.94 -2.49
CA ALA A 64 5.04 -8.35 -1.18
C ALA A 64 3.61 -7.84 -0.93
N LEU A 65 3.34 -6.58 -1.26
CA LEU A 65 2.00 -5.99 -1.10
C LEU A 65 0.98 -6.60 -2.05
N ALA A 66 1.36 -6.89 -3.31
CA ALA A 66 0.48 -7.59 -4.25
C ALA A 66 0.17 -9.01 -3.78
N ASP A 67 1.16 -9.73 -3.24
CA ASP A 67 0.96 -11.08 -2.69
C ASP A 67 -0.01 -11.05 -1.51
N ILE A 68 0.18 -10.13 -0.56
CA ILE A 68 -0.73 -9.92 0.57
C ILE A 68 -2.14 -9.58 0.06
N ALA A 69 -2.28 -8.66 -0.89
CA ALA A 69 -3.57 -8.28 -1.46
C ALA A 69 -4.30 -9.47 -2.10
N ARG A 70 -3.58 -10.41 -2.73
CA ARG A 70 -4.16 -11.66 -3.26
C ARG A 70 -4.59 -12.61 -2.14
N THR A 71 -3.82 -12.74 -1.07
CA THR A 71 -4.20 -13.59 0.09
C THR A 71 -5.45 -13.07 0.81
N LEU A 72 -5.66 -11.75 0.77
CA LEU A 72 -6.83 -11.08 1.33
C LEU A 72 -8.01 -11.00 0.34
N ASP A 73 -7.85 -11.57 -0.86
CA ASP A 73 -8.83 -11.53 -1.96
C ASP A 73 -9.29 -10.11 -2.34
N LEU A 74 -8.43 -9.10 -2.17
CA LEU A 74 -8.81 -7.70 -2.44
C LEU A 74 -9.12 -7.44 -3.91
N GLY A 75 -8.56 -8.25 -4.81
CA GLY A 75 -8.75 -8.12 -6.25
C GLY A 75 -10.21 -8.21 -6.69
N THR A 76 -11.05 -8.96 -5.97
CA THR A 76 -12.49 -9.11 -6.29
C THR A 76 -13.31 -7.85 -6.00
N TYR A 77 -12.78 -6.95 -5.16
CA TYR A 77 -13.43 -5.70 -4.78
C TYR A 77 -12.96 -4.50 -5.61
N ILE A 78 -11.83 -4.60 -6.31
CA ILE A 78 -11.26 -3.50 -7.11
C ILE A 78 -12.17 -3.22 -8.31
N ARG A 79 -12.62 -1.97 -8.43
CA ARG A 79 -13.33 -1.46 -9.59
C ARG A 79 -12.30 -1.04 -10.64
N LEU A 80 -12.18 -1.83 -11.70
CA LEU A 80 -11.34 -1.53 -12.86
C LEU A 80 -12.24 -1.12 -14.04
N GLY A 81 -11.77 -0.15 -14.82
CA GLY A 81 -12.34 0.12 -16.14
C GLY A 81 -12.06 -1.03 -17.11
N LYS A 82 -12.90 -1.17 -18.13
CA LYS A 82 -12.80 -2.15 -19.21
C LYS A 82 -11.69 -1.87 -20.21
#